data_AF-A0A228Q4A6-F1
#
_entry.id   AF-A0A228Q4A6-F1
#
_cell.length_a   1.000
_cell.length_b   1.000
_cell.length_c   1.000
_cell.angle_alpha   90.00
_cell.angle_beta   90.00
_cell.angle_gamma   90.00
#
_symmetry.space_group_name_H-M   'P 1'
#
loop_
_entity.id
_entity.type
_entity.pdbx_description
1 polymer ?
#
loop_
_entity_poly.entity_id
_entity_poly.type
_entity_poly.pdbx_seq_one_letter_code
_entity_poly.pdbx_strand_id
1 'polypeptide(L)'
;MTMKSDMHLGSAVGPATREQLELWAAEHDRIWNRKANIDYVVLMVVLLGVLGAAFVGMTGVLSGLTGFIGRGFGVHMWEGSKPNSLVIGAWLVSVAFCALLARSAWALVVHRLDRRRPMNPYRPIQVTPDDLQERNADYPVALAYLDAIRHQRRSIVPHDLDVLAMVRQQRQSD
;
A
#
# COMPACT_ATOMS: atom_id res chain seq x y z
N MET A 1 11.50 -21.35 -5.67
CA MET A 1 10.91 -21.28 -7.03
C MET A 1 11.36 -19.96 -7.63
N THR A 2 12.35 -20.05 -8.52
CA THR A 2 13.19 -18.95 -9.02
C THR A 2 12.47 -18.18 -10.12
N MET A 3 11.85 -17.07 -9.75
CA MET A 3 11.19 -16.11 -10.65
C MET A 3 12.22 -15.17 -11.28
N LYS A 4 13.25 -15.74 -11.90
CA LYS A 4 14.41 -15.02 -12.49
C LYS A 4 14.58 -15.26 -13.99
N SER A 5 13.73 -16.07 -14.60
CA SER A 5 13.80 -16.41 -16.02
C SER A 5 12.55 -15.83 -16.67
N ASP A 6 12.75 -14.92 -17.62
CA ASP A 6 11.79 -14.25 -18.53
C ASP A 6 11.86 -12.71 -18.53
N MET A 7 12.93 -12.12 -17.97
CA MET A 7 13.41 -10.78 -18.35
C MET A 7 14.24 -10.78 -19.64
N HIS A 8 13.97 -11.71 -20.56
CA HIS A 8 14.56 -11.79 -21.90
C HIS A 8 13.77 -10.97 -22.93
N LEU A 9 13.43 -9.72 -22.60
CA LEU A 9 12.95 -8.72 -23.57
C LEU A 9 13.88 -7.48 -23.63
N GLY A 10 15.04 -7.54 -22.98
CA GLY A 10 16.14 -6.63 -23.22
C GLY A 10 17.01 -7.10 -24.39
N SER A 11 16.57 -6.88 -25.63
CA SER A 11 17.50 -6.90 -26.79
C SER A 11 16.93 -6.25 -28.06
N ALA A 12 15.95 -5.36 -27.93
CA ALA A 12 15.71 -4.31 -28.92
C ALA A 12 15.94 -2.99 -28.18
N VAL A 13 17.20 -2.56 -28.09
CA VAL A 13 17.61 -1.32 -27.40
C VAL A 13 17.18 -0.12 -28.27
N GLY A 14 15.87 0.06 -28.40
CA GLY A 14 15.23 1.25 -28.92
C GLY A 14 14.36 1.86 -27.83
N PRO A 15 14.10 3.18 -27.86
CA PRO A 15 13.18 3.80 -26.92
C PRO A 15 11.80 3.14 -27.04
N ALA A 16 11.23 2.77 -25.88
CA ALA A 16 9.90 2.18 -25.81
C ALA A 16 8.86 3.11 -26.42
N THR A 17 7.91 2.57 -27.18
CA THR A 17 6.86 3.39 -27.80
C THR A 17 5.89 3.91 -26.73
N ARG A 18 5.14 4.97 -27.05
CA ARG A 18 4.12 5.53 -26.15
C ARG A 18 3.10 4.46 -25.70
N GLU A 19 2.61 3.65 -26.64
CA GLU A 19 1.62 2.60 -26.36
C GLU A 19 2.17 1.53 -25.41
N GLN A 20 3.45 1.15 -25.56
CA GLN A 20 4.11 0.21 -24.66
C GLN A 20 4.22 0.77 -23.24
N LEU A 21 4.58 2.05 -23.10
CA LEU A 21 4.66 2.72 -21.81
C LEU A 21 3.29 2.81 -21.12
N GLU A 22 2.24 3.13 -21.87
CA GLU A 22 0.87 3.16 -21.35
C GLU A 22 0.42 1.76 -20.88
N LEU A 23 0.73 0.71 -21.66
CA LEU A 23 0.41 -0.67 -21.31
C LEU A 23 1.19 -1.14 -20.07
N TRP A 24 2.49 -0.85 -19.99
CA TRP A 24 3.30 -1.18 -18.82
C TRP A 24 2.90 -0.39 -17.58
N ALA A 25 2.54 0.89 -17.74
CA ALA A 25 2.02 1.70 -16.65
C ALA A 25 0.72 1.09 -16.09
N ALA A 26 -0.19 0.69 -16.97
CA ALA A 26 -1.45 0.06 -16.58
C ALA A 26 -1.23 -1.30 -15.90
N GLU A 27 -0.34 -2.13 -16.43
CA GLU A 27 -0.04 -3.44 -15.86
C GLU A 27 0.66 -3.31 -14.49
N HIS A 28 1.61 -2.38 -14.35
CA HIS A 28 2.23 -2.09 -13.07
C HIS A 28 1.20 -1.64 -12.03
N ASP A 29 0.29 -0.73 -12.40
CA ASP A 29 -0.80 -0.28 -11.52
C ASP A 29 -1.74 -1.44 -11.17
N ARG A 30 -2.04 -2.35 -12.10
CA ARG A 30 -2.88 -3.53 -11.87
C ARG A 30 -2.24 -4.50 -10.88
N ILE A 31 -0.97 -4.84 -11.07
CA ILE A 31 -0.21 -5.72 -10.18
C ILE A 31 -0.16 -5.13 -8.77
N TRP A 32 0.14 -3.83 -8.68
CA TRP A 32 0.19 -3.16 -7.38
C TRP A 32 -1.18 -3.11 -6.70
N ASN A 33 -2.25 -2.81 -7.44
CA ASN A 33 -3.61 -2.83 -6.91
C ASN A 33 -4.00 -4.23 -6.41
N ARG A 34 -3.61 -5.30 -7.12
CA ARG A 34 -3.84 -6.68 -6.66
C ARG A 34 -3.12 -6.96 -5.35
N LYS A 35 -1.86 -6.55 -5.23
CA LYS A 35 -1.07 -6.72 -4.00
C LYS A 35 -1.67 -5.93 -2.83
N ALA A 36 -2.00 -4.66 -3.06
CA ALA A 36 -2.65 -3.81 -2.06
C ALA A 36 -3.98 -4.42 -1.59
N ASN A 37 -4.79 -4.95 -2.51
CA ASN A 37 -6.06 -5.58 -2.14
C ASN A 37 -5.87 -6.84 -1.28
N ILE A 38 -4.85 -7.67 -1.58
CA ILE A 38 -4.52 -8.83 -0.75
C ILE A 38 -4.09 -8.38 0.66
N ASP A 39 -3.21 -7.38 0.75
CA ASP A 39 -2.77 -6.83 2.04
C ASP A 39 -3.96 -6.27 2.86
N TYR A 40 -4.92 -5.61 2.19
CA TYR A 40 -6.15 -5.12 2.82
C TYR A 40 -7.02 -6.26 3.37
N VAL A 41 -7.21 -7.34 2.61
CA VAL A 41 -8.01 -8.50 3.05
C VAL A 41 -7.35 -9.18 4.24
N VAL A 42 -6.03 -9.41 4.19
CA VAL A 42 -5.28 -10.00 5.32
C VAL A 42 -5.43 -9.14 6.57
N LEU A 43 -5.31 -7.82 6.42
CA LEU A 43 -5.44 -6.91 7.55
C LEU A 43 -6.86 -6.89 8.14
N MET A 44 -7.90 -6.93 7.30
CA MET A 44 -9.28 -7.03 7.77
C MET A 44 -9.50 -8.28 8.62
N VAL A 45 -8.99 -9.43 8.17
CA VAL A 45 -9.10 -10.70 8.92
C VAL A 45 -8.39 -10.61 10.27
N VAL A 46 -7.18 -10.05 10.32
CA VAL A 46 -6.43 -9.85 11.57
C VAL A 46 -7.19 -8.93 12.51
N LEU A 47 -7.73 -7.82 11.99
CA LEU A 47 -8.42 -6.81 12.79
C LEU A 47 -9.74 -7.35 13.36
N LEU A 48 -10.48 -8.16 12.58
CA LEU A 48 -11.64 -8.92 13.05
C LEU A 48 -11.26 -9.90 14.19
N GLY A 49 -10.15 -10.63 14.05
CA GLY A 49 -9.67 -11.54 15.09
C GLY A 49 -9.32 -10.82 16.39
N VAL A 50 -8.60 -9.70 16.30
CA VAL A 50 -8.23 -8.88 17.47
C VAL A 50 -9.48 -8.29 18.14
N LEU A 51 -10.45 -7.79 17.37
CA LEU A 51 -11.71 -7.29 17.92
C LEU A 51 -12.50 -8.39 18.63
N GLY A 52 -12.58 -9.59 18.03
CA GLY A 52 -13.24 -10.74 18.65
C GLY A 52 -12.59 -11.13 19.98
N ALA A 53 -11.26 -11.19 20.02
CA ALA A 53 -10.52 -11.49 21.25
C ALA A 53 -10.71 -10.39 22.32
N ALA A 54 -10.64 -9.12 21.94
CA ALA A 54 -10.86 -7.99 22.84
C ALA A 54 -12.27 -8.02 23.45
N PHE A 55 -13.26 -8.35 22.64
CA PHE A 55 -14.64 -8.45 23.06
C PHE A 55 -14.89 -9.63 24.03
N VAL A 56 -14.33 -10.81 23.74
CA VAL A 56 -14.39 -11.96 24.66
C VAL A 56 -13.68 -11.63 25.98
N GLY A 57 -12.52 -10.99 25.93
CA GLY A 57 -11.82 -10.53 27.12
C GLY A 57 -12.64 -9.55 27.95
N MET A 58 -13.28 -8.57 27.30
CA MET A 58 -14.06 -7.54 27.98
C MET A 58 -15.33 -8.11 28.62
N THR A 59 -16.02 -9.04 27.95
CA THR A 59 -17.17 -9.74 28.53
C THR A 59 -16.78 -10.64 29.70
N GLY A 60 -15.62 -11.31 29.63
CA GLY A 60 -15.05 -12.07 30.75
C GLY A 60 -14.74 -11.20 31.97
N VAL A 61 -14.10 -10.05 31.78
CA VAL A 61 -13.79 -9.08 32.85
C VAL A 61 -15.07 -8.52 33.47
N LEU A 62 -16.07 -8.16 32.66
CA LEU A 62 -17.36 -7.69 33.16
C LEU A 62 -18.06 -8.76 34.00
N SER A 63 -18.01 -10.03 33.57
CA SER A 63 -18.62 -11.16 34.28
C SER A 63 -17.90 -11.45 35.61
N GLY A 64 -16.58 -11.30 35.65
CA GLY A 64 -15.79 -11.38 36.89
C GLY A 64 -16.11 -10.26 37.87
N LEU A 65 -16.23 -9.02 37.37
CA LEU A 65 -16.57 -7.83 38.17
C LEU A 65 -17.98 -7.93 38.77
N THR A 66 -18.98 -8.35 37.98
CA THR A 66 -20.34 -8.54 38.50
C THR A 66 -20.40 -9.67 39.53
N GLY A 67 -19.67 -10.76 39.34
CA GLY A 67 -19.54 -11.84 40.32
C GLY A 67 -18.87 -11.40 41.63
N PHE A 68 -17.85 -10.54 41.55
CA PHE A 68 -17.17 -9.98 42.72
C PHE A 68 -18.07 -9.03 43.51
N ILE A 69 -18.79 -8.13 42.83
CA ILE A 69 -19.73 -7.20 43.46
C ILE A 69 -20.90 -7.95 44.10
N GLY A 70 -21.46 -8.96 43.43
CA GLY A 70 -22.54 -9.80 43.96
C GLY A 70 -22.16 -10.55 45.23
N ARG A 71 -20.93 -11.10 45.30
CA ARG A 71 -20.41 -11.74 46.51
C ARG A 71 -20.01 -10.76 47.62
N GLY A 72 -19.43 -9.61 47.26
CA GLY A 72 -18.91 -8.64 48.23
C GLY A 72 -19.98 -7.78 48.90
N PHE A 73 -21.08 -7.49 48.20
CA PHE A 73 -22.17 -6.66 48.71
C PHE A 73 -23.45 -7.44 49.05
N GLY A 74 -23.46 -8.77 48.94
CA GLY A 74 -24.63 -9.59 49.25
C GLY A 74 -25.82 -9.37 48.30
N VAL A 75 -25.60 -8.74 47.15
CA VAL A 75 -26.63 -8.53 46.13
C VAL A 75 -26.74 -9.81 45.31
N HIS A 76 -27.64 -10.70 45.73
CA HIS A 76 -28.04 -11.87 44.95
C HIS A 76 -28.69 -11.36 43.65
N MET A 77 -27.91 -11.27 42.56
CA MET A 77 -28.47 -11.01 41.23
C MET A 77 -29.32 -12.23 40.86
N TRP A 78 -30.63 -12.04 40.97
CA TRP A 78 -31.64 -13.05 40.73
C TRP A 78 -31.55 -13.59 39.31
N GLU A 79 -31.47 -14.91 39.20
CA GLU A 79 -31.26 -15.72 37.99
C GLU A 79 -32.38 -15.63 36.93
N GLY A 80 -33.31 -14.67 37.06
CA GLY A 80 -34.50 -14.52 36.21
C GLY A 80 -34.87 -13.09 35.79
N SER A 81 -34.10 -12.06 36.14
CA SER A 81 -34.43 -10.68 35.74
C SER A 81 -33.86 -10.33 34.37
N LYS A 82 -34.71 -9.77 33.50
CA LYS A 82 -34.37 -9.17 32.19
C LYS A 82 -33.05 -8.37 32.29
N PRO A 83 -32.18 -8.40 31.26
CA PRO A 83 -30.91 -7.68 31.30
C PRO A 83 -31.14 -6.22 31.70
N ASN A 84 -30.59 -5.83 32.86
CA ASN A 84 -30.70 -4.47 33.35
C ASN A 84 -30.24 -3.50 32.26
N SER A 85 -30.98 -2.41 32.04
CA SER A 85 -30.69 -1.40 31.01
C SER A 85 -29.25 -0.86 31.08
N LEU A 86 -28.64 -0.86 32.27
CA LEU A 86 -27.23 -0.57 32.52
C LEU A 86 -26.27 -1.55 31.83
N VAL A 87 -26.56 -2.85 31.84
CA VAL A 87 -25.74 -3.89 31.17
C VAL A 87 -25.82 -3.73 29.66
N ILE A 88 -27.03 -3.47 29.13
CA ILE A 88 -27.25 -3.18 27.71
C ILE A 88 -26.48 -1.91 27.30
N GLY A 89 -26.55 -0.85 28.11
CA GLY A 89 -25.83 0.39 27.88
C GLY A 89 -24.31 0.20 27.85
N ALA A 90 -23.76 -0.53 28.82
CA ALA A 90 -22.32 -0.85 28.86
C ALA A 90 -21.87 -1.65 27.62
N TRP A 91 -22.72 -2.59 27.16
CA TRP A 91 -22.48 -3.35 25.94
C TRP A 91 -22.44 -2.47 24.69
N LEU A 92 -23.41 -1.58 24.54
CA LEU A 92 -23.47 -0.66 23.39
C LEU A 92 -22.26 0.28 23.36
N VAL A 93 -21.84 0.80 24.52
CA VAL A 93 -20.64 1.65 24.63
C VAL A 93 -19.38 0.88 24.27
N SER A 94 -19.26 -0.37 24.73
CA SER A 94 -18.15 -1.25 24.38
C SER A 94 -18.06 -1.52 22.88
N VAL A 95 -19.18 -1.87 22.24
CA VAL A 95 -19.27 -2.10 20.79
C VAL A 95 -18.90 -0.83 20.03
N ALA A 96 -19.43 0.33 20.44
CA ALA A 96 -19.11 1.61 19.81
C ALA A 96 -17.62 1.96 19.94
N PHE A 97 -17.02 1.73 21.12
CA PHE A 97 -15.60 1.96 21.34
C PHE A 97 -14.73 1.03 20.49
N CYS A 98 -15.07 -0.26 20.41
CA CYS A 98 -14.41 -1.23 19.54
C CYS A 98 -14.49 -0.82 18.06
N ALA A 99 -15.64 -0.35 17.59
CA ALA A 99 -15.82 0.12 16.23
C ALA A 99 -14.97 1.37 15.91
N LEU A 100 -14.84 2.30 16.87
CA LEU A 100 -13.99 3.48 16.72
C LEU A 100 -12.50 3.12 16.68
N LEU A 101 -12.06 2.19 17.53
CA LEU A 101 -10.69 1.67 17.49
C LEU A 101 -10.39 0.95 16.17
N ALA A 102 -11.34 0.12 15.71
CA ALA A 102 -11.23 -0.55 14.43
C ALA A 102 -11.06 0.44 13.26
N ARG A 103 -11.93 1.47 13.23
CA ARG A 103 -11.92 2.50 12.18
C ARG A 103 -10.64 3.33 12.20
N SER A 104 -10.15 3.72 13.37
CA SER A 104 -8.92 4.50 13.50
C SER A 104 -7.67 3.70 13.13
N ALA A 105 -7.59 2.44 13.56
CA ALA A 105 -6.53 1.52 13.15
C ALA A 105 -6.55 1.29 11.63
N TRP A 106 -7.74 1.06 11.05
CA TRP A 106 -7.91 0.94 9.60
C TRP A 106 -7.42 2.18 8.85
N ALA A 107 -7.84 3.38 9.29
CA ALA A 107 -7.44 4.63 8.66
C ALA A 107 -5.92 4.84 8.67
N LEU A 108 -5.26 4.55 9.80
CA LEU A 108 -3.80 4.66 9.92
C LEU A 108 -3.07 3.68 9.00
N VAL A 109 -3.59 2.47 8.85
CA VAL A 109 -2.99 1.44 7.99
C VAL A 109 -3.19 1.78 6.51
N VAL A 110 -4.41 2.11 6.08
CA VAL A 110 -4.71 2.55 4.71
C VAL A 110 -3.77 3.69 4.31
N HIS A 111 -3.65 4.69 5.19
CA HIS A 111 -2.74 5.81 4.95
C HIS A 111 -1.27 5.35 4.80
N ARG A 112 -0.83 4.35 5.58
CA ARG A 112 0.54 3.79 5.43
C ARG A 112 0.71 2.99 4.15
N LEU A 113 -0.30 2.25 3.71
CA LEU A 113 -0.29 1.49 2.46
C LEU A 113 -0.23 2.43 1.25
N ASP A 114 -1.04 3.49 1.26
CA ASP A 114 -1.03 4.50 0.20
C ASP A 114 0.33 5.22 0.12
N ARG A 115 0.95 5.56 1.27
CA ARG A 115 2.31 6.13 1.30
C ARG A 115 3.39 5.19 0.79
N ARG A 116 3.18 3.87 0.85
CA ARG A 116 4.15 2.87 0.37
C ARG A 116 4.01 2.57 -1.11
N ARG A 117 3.02 3.13 -1.82
CA ARG A 117 2.88 2.92 -3.25
C ARG A 117 4.13 3.45 -3.97
N PRO A 118 4.93 2.60 -4.60
CA PRO A 118 6.07 3.05 -5.37
C PRO A 118 5.57 3.89 -6.54
N MET A 119 6.34 4.93 -6.88
CA MET A 119 6.05 5.76 -8.04
C MET A 119 6.07 4.87 -9.28
N ASN A 120 5.05 4.98 -10.13
CA ASN A 120 4.97 4.18 -11.35
C ASN A 120 6.08 4.64 -12.31
N PRO A 121 7.08 3.80 -12.61
CA PRO A 121 8.25 4.19 -13.37
C PRO A 121 7.96 4.42 -14.85
N TYR A 122 6.75 4.09 -15.31
CA TYR A 122 6.30 4.22 -16.70
C TYR A 122 5.41 5.46 -16.93
N ARG A 123 5.08 6.22 -15.88
CA ARG A 123 4.27 7.43 -16.02
C ARG A 123 5.12 8.64 -16.42
N PRO A 124 4.56 9.58 -17.21
CA PRO A 124 5.23 10.81 -17.57
C PRO A 124 5.67 11.60 -16.34
N ILE A 125 6.88 12.15 -16.40
CA ILE A 125 7.38 13.12 -15.42
C ILE A 125 7.58 14.48 -16.09
N GLN A 126 7.43 15.54 -15.30
CA GLN A 126 7.72 16.89 -15.77
C GLN A 126 9.23 17.11 -15.69
N VAL A 127 9.92 16.81 -16.79
CA VAL A 127 11.33 17.13 -16.97
C VAL A 127 11.49 17.82 -18.32
N THR A 128 12.15 18.98 -18.32
CA THR A 128 12.42 19.72 -19.54
C THR A 128 13.43 18.94 -20.39
N PRO A 129 13.16 18.72 -21.68
CA PRO A 129 14.11 18.03 -22.57
C PRO A 129 15.47 18.73 -22.65
N ASP A 130 15.47 20.06 -22.61
CA ASP A 130 16.68 20.89 -22.71
C ASP A 130 17.61 20.66 -21.51
N ASP A 131 17.06 20.55 -20.29
CA ASP A 131 17.82 20.26 -19.07
C ASP A 131 18.52 18.88 -19.15
N LEU A 132 17.87 17.90 -19.79
CA LEU A 132 18.48 16.58 -20.00
C LEU A 132 19.54 16.60 -21.09
N GLN A 133 19.36 17.42 -22.13
CA GLN A 133 20.34 17.54 -23.20
C GLN A 133 21.62 18.19 -22.69
N GLU A 134 21.52 19.25 -21.89
CA GLU A 134 22.68 19.91 -21.26
C GLU A 134 23.46 18.94 -20.36
N ARG A 135 22.75 18.18 -19.51
CA ARG A 135 23.37 17.20 -18.59
C ARG A 135 24.01 16.00 -19.27
N ASN A 136 23.64 15.71 -20.52
CA ASN A 136 24.14 14.56 -21.27
C ASN A 136 24.97 15.00 -22.50
N ALA A 137 25.38 16.26 -22.59
CA ALA A 137 26.11 16.81 -23.74
C ALA A 137 27.39 16.03 -24.07
N ASP A 138 28.09 15.51 -23.06
CA ASP A 138 29.32 14.75 -23.23
C ASP A 138 29.10 13.29 -23.65
N TYR A 139 27.85 12.80 -23.68
CA TYR A 139 27.51 11.40 -23.90
C TYR A 139 26.73 11.22 -25.21
N PRO A 140 27.39 10.90 -26.34
CA PRO A 140 26.75 10.85 -27.66
C PRO A 140 25.65 9.78 -27.74
N VAL A 141 25.82 8.66 -27.02
CA VAL A 141 24.81 7.60 -26.93
C VAL A 141 23.55 8.08 -26.21
N ALA A 142 23.71 8.88 -25.14
CA ALA A 142 22.59 9.45 -24.41
C ALA A 142 21.83 10.50 -25.24
N LEU A 143 22.56 11.31 -26.03
CA LEU A 143 21.95 12.26 -26.97
C LEU A 143 21.17 11.55 -28.07
N ALA A 144 21.72 10.47 -28.66
CA ALA A 144 21.00 9.67 -29.66
C ALA A 144 19.71 9.05 -29.08
N TYR A 145 19.74 8.63 -27.82
CA TYR A 145 18.56 8.13 -27.13
C TYR A 145 17.49 9.23 -26.93
N LEU A 146 17.89 10.42 -26.47
CA LEU A 146 16.99 11.58 -26.31
C LEU A 146 16.40 12.02 -27.64
N ASP A 147 17.19 12.03 -28.72
CA ASP A 147 16.71 12.36 -30.06
C ASP A 147 15.67 11.36 -30.55
N ALA A 148 15.88 10.06 -30.30
CA ALA A 148 14.93 9.03 -30.64
C ALA A 148 13.61 9.16 -29.84
N ILE A 149 13.66 9.55 -28.56
CA ILE A 149 12.46 9.88 -27.77
C ILE A 149 11.71 11.07 -28.39
N ARG A 150 12.44 12.12 -28.78
CA ARG A 150 11.86 13.31 -29.42
C ARG A 150 11.19 12.97 -30.74
N HIS A 151 11.83 12.12 -31.54
CA HIS A 151 11.27 11.64 -32.82
C HIS A 151 9.96 10.86 -32.62
N GLN A 152 9.88 10.07 -31.55
CA GLN A 152 8.65 9.35 -31.16
C GLN A 152 7.55 10.24 -30.56
N ARG A 153 7.81 11.54 -30.32
CA ARG A 153 6.88 12.50 -29.71
C ARG A 153 6.26 12.00 -28.39
N ARG A 154 7.03 11.26 -27.58
CA ARG A 154 6.57 10.75 -26.28
C ARG A 154 7.18 11.56 -25.14
N SER A 155 6.52 11.55 -23.98
CA SER A 155 7.06 12.17 -22.76
C SER A 155 8.22 11.36 -22.18
N ILE A 156 9.10 12.05 -21.47
CA ILE A 156 10.15 11.44 -20.67
C ILE A 156 9.52 10.78 -19.44
N VAL A 157 10.03 9.60 -19.12
CA VAL A 157 9.52 8.71 -18.09
C VAL A 157 10.68 8.35 -17.16
N PRO A 158 10.46 8.07 -15.85
CA PRO A 158 11.54 7.71 -14.93
C PRO A 158 12.45 6.59 -15.43
N HIS A 159 11.88 5.59 -16.12
CA HIS A 159 12.65 4.54 -16.78
C HIS A 159 13.72 5.07 -17.76
N ASP A 160 13.43 6.14 -18.49
CA ASP A 160 14.40 6.75 -19.41
C ASP A 160 15.58 7.37 -18.64
N LEU A 161 15.33 7.92 -17.45
CA LEU A 161 16.39 8.47 -16.60
C LEU A 161 17.34 7.39 -16.11
N ASP A 162 16.82 6.21 -15.78
CA ASP A 162 17.62 5.05 -15.37
C ASP A 162 18.51 4.57 -16.52
N VAL A 163 17.97 4.53 -17.75
CA VAL A 163 18.75 4.19 -18.96
C VAL A 163 19.86 5.23 -19.19
N LEU A 164 19.55 6.52 -19.09
CA LEU A 164 20.55 7.59 -19.22
C LEU A 164 21.62 7.54 -18.12
N ALA A 165 21.25 7.16 -16.89
CA ALA A 165 22.20 6.97 -15.80
C ALA A 165 23.11 5.75 -16.05
N MET A 166 22.55 4.65 -16.53
CA MET A 166 23.30 3.44 -16.89
C MET A 166 24.32 3.71 -18.01
N VAL A 167 23.93 4.46 -19.05
CA VAL A 167 24.84 4.87 -20.14
C VAL A 167 26.00 5.72 -19.61
N ARG A 168 25.74 6.62 -18.66
CA ARG A 168 26.77 7.43 -18.02
C ARG A 168 27.75 6.58 -17.21
N GLN A 169 27.25 5.59 -16.47
CA GLN A 169 28.06 4.69 -15.66
C GLN A 169 28.96 3.77 -16.50
N GLN A 170 28.45 3.27 -17.63
CA GLN A 170 29.25 2.44 -18.55
C GLN A 170 30.51 3.18 -19.02
N ARG A 171 30.38 4.43 -19.47
CA ARG A 171 31.52 5.23 -19.93
C ARG A 171 32.50 5.64 -18.82
N GLN A 172 32.07 5.69 -17.56
CA GLN A 172 32.99 5.93 -16.43
C GLN A 172 33.79 4.69 -16.05
N SER A 173 33.36 3.51 -16.51
CA SER A 173 34.01 2.23 -16.22
C SER A 173 34.98 1.81 -17.34
N ASP A 174 34.93 2.51 -18.48
CA ASP A 174 35.83 2.40 -19.63
C ASP A 174 36.95 3.45 -19.54
#